data_AF-A0A6J5TG74-F1
#
_entry.id   AF-A0A6J5TG74-F1
#
_cell.length_a   1.000
_cell.length_b   1.000
_cell.length_c   1.000
_cell.angle_alpha   90.00
_cell.angle_beta   90.00
_cell.angle_gamma   90.00
#
_symmetry.space_group_name_H-M   'P 1'
#
loop_
_entity.id
_entity.type
_entity.pdbx_description
1 polymer ?
#
loop_
_entity_poly.entity_id
_entity_poly.type
_entity_poly.pdbx_seq_one_letter_code
_entity_poly.pdbx_strand_id
1 'polypeptide(L)'
;MVIVSVFSASPSSLNLSFHFGLGNNWNFRTFTRSSACLSQESRNLEPNKKQDKTSGIGKTRSATKDQIVISNVRISQRGSSPPLVTALKASAEQNAATFHFPGHNRGRAAPSSLTQLIGLKPFLHDLPELPELDNLFSPRGPILDAQQQAASLFGSLETWFLVGGTTCGIQAAIMATCSPGEILILPRNSHISAISAMVLSGAVPKYIIPDYNFDWDIAGGVTPSQVETAIKEVEKEGQKPAAVLVTSPTYHGICSNLSEITQLCHSRGIPVIVDEAHGAHLGFHPQMPNSAMHQGADLAVQSTHKVLCSLTQSSMLHMSGSLVDREKISRCLQTLQSTSPSYLLLASLDAARAQISENPETIFGKALQLAIETKSMIRKISGISVLDAQSFPNFPAIDPLRLTIGFQRLGLSGYEADEILYEDHEIICELVETQSITFAMNLGTCREHVQRLVSGIKHLVAASASTPAAKRKVEGGNSALFADIETSLIPRDAFFSGKRRVSIEKSLGEVCGELICPYPPGIPVMVPGETITKKALDYLLDVRSKGAVISGASDPHLSSIVVCNM
;
A
#
# COMPACT_ATOMS: atom_id res chain seq x y z
N MET A 1 -4.20 8.59 51.62
CA MET A 1 -5.53 8.64 52.26
C MET A 1 -6.32 9.77 51.61
N VAL A 2 -7.14 9.46 50.62
CA VAL A 2 -8.08 10.37 49.96
C VAL A 2 -9.38 9.57 49.77
N ILE A 3 -10.53 10.18 50.04
CA ILE A 3 -11.81 9.46 50.14
C ILE A 3 -12.51 9.48 48.77
N VAL A 4 -12.95 8.30 48.32
CA VAL A 4 -13.82 8.16 47.14
C VAL A 4 -15.27 7.99 47.62
N SER A 5 -16.09 9.01 47.41
CA SER A 5 -17.53 8.96 47.71
C SER A 5 -18.32 8.53 46.47
N VAL A 6 -18.82 7.29 46.47
CA VAL A 6 -19.71 6.77 45.43
C VAL A 6 -21.15 7.23 45.70
N PHE A 7 -21.86 7.68 44.68
CA PHE A 7 -23.32 7.77 44.69
C PHE A 7 -23.92 7.23 43.39
N SER A 8 -24.99 6.46 43.53
CA SER A 8 -25.70 5.77 42.45
C SER A 8 -27.12 6.29 42.32
N ALA A 9 -27.57 6.57 41.10
CA ALA A 9 -28.98 6.80 40.78
C ALA A 9 -29.32 6.19 39.41
N SER A 10 -30.44 5.47 39.35
CA SER A 10 -31.02 4.92 38.12
C SER A 10 -31.98 5.93 37.46
N PRO A 11 -32.25 5.83 36.14
CA PRO A 11 -32.91 6.90 35.41
C PRO A 11 -34.44 6.90 35.55
N SER A 12 -35.02 8.10 35.69
CA SER A 12 -36.46 8.35 35.56
C SER A 12 -36.79 8.90 34.17
N SER A 13 -37.78 8.32 33.50
CA SER A 13 -38.25 8.74 32.18
C SER A 13 -38.94 10.11 32.17
N LEU A 14 -38.59 10.97 31.22
CA LEU A 14 -39.35 12.20 30.91
C LEU A 14 -39.38 12.41 29.39
N ASN A 15 -40.58 12.33 28.80
CA ASN A 15 -40.81 12.70 27.40
C ASN A 15 -40.89 14.22 27.29
N LEU A 16 -40.11 14.81 26.37
CA LEU A 16 -40.41 16.13 25.81
C LEU A 16 -40.27 16.08 24.28
N SER A 17 -41.40 16.19 23.60
CA SER A 17 -41.51 16.31 22.15
C SER A 17 -41.45 17.78 21.72
N PHE A 18 -40.53 18.13 20.82
CA PHE A 18 -40.56 19.38 20.08
C PHE A 18 -40.39 19.11 18.58
N HIS A 19 -41.27 19.68 17.76
CA HIS A 19 -41.16 19.63 16.30
C HIS A 19 -40.07 20.60 15.80
N PHE A 20 -39.26 20.12 14.85
CA PHE A 20 -38.63 20.96 13.83
C PHE A 20 -38.79 20.32 12.45
N GLY A 21 -38.75 21.15 11.40
CA GLY A 21 -39.18 20.77 10.05
C GLY A 21 -38.22 19.83 9.31
N LEU A 22 -38.77 19.00 8.43
CA LEU A 22 -38.03 18.12 7.54
C LEU A 22 -37.38 18.94 6.40
N GLY A 23 -36.07 18.78 6.22
CA GLY A 23 -35.31 19.33 5.10
C GLY A 23 -34.09 18.47 4.80
N ASN A 24 -34.20 17.63 3.77
CA ASN A 24 -33.17 16.75 3.19
C ASN A 24 -32.40 15.83 4.16
N ASN A 25 -32.67 14.52 4.09
CA ASN A 25 -31.90 13.50 4.81
C ASN A 25 -30.46 13.41 4.28
N TRP A 26 -29.50 13.30 5.21
CA TRP A 26 -28.11 12.95 4.92
C TRP A 26 -27.89 11.46 5.18
N ASN A 27 -27.66 10.67 4.13
CA ASN A 27 -27.36 9.24 4.29
C ASN A 27 -25.89 9.03 4.68
N PHE A 28 -25.61 8.96 5.98
CA PHE A 28 -24.42 8.24 6.46
C PHE A 28 -24.58 6.74 6.15
N ARG A 29 -23.51 6.06 5.73
CA ARG A 29 -23.50 4.63 5.38
C ARG A 29 -23.91 3.76 6.59
N THR A 30 -25.17 3.32 6.63
CA THR A 30 -25.71 2.43 7.66
C THR A 30 -25.83 0.99 7.14
N PHE A 31 -25.14 0.04 7.77
CA PHE A 31 -25.24 -1.38 7.43
C PHE A 31 -26.56 -1.99 7.95
N THR A 32 -27.62 -1.97 7.12
CA THR A 32 -28.88 -2.68 7.41
C THR A 32 -28.80 -4.14 6.94
N ARG A 33 -28.43 -5.06 7.84
CA ARG A 33 -28.55 -6.51 7.58
C ARG A 33 -30.01 -6.96 7.58
N SER A 34 -30.44 -7.64 6.53
CA SER A 34 -31.69 -8.41 6.52
C SER A 34 -31.52 -9.69 7.35
N SER A 35 -32.47 -9.98 8.24
CA SER A 35 -32.43 -11.14 9.14
C SER A 35 -33.27 -12.29 8.59
N ALA A 36 -32.68 -13.16 7.77
CA ALA A 36 -33.30 -14.41 7.34
C ALA A 36 -33.04 -15.52 8.37
N CYS A 37 -34.07 -15.89 9.13
CA CYS A 37 -34.00 -17.01 10.08
C CYS A 37 -34.25 -18.34 9.36
N LEU A 38 -33.31 -19.29 9.47
CA LEU A 38 -33.53 -20.70 9.15
C LEU A 38 -33.05 -21.60 10.29
N SER A 39 -33.71 -22.75 10.41
CA SER A 39 -33.80 -23.53 11.65
C SER A 39 -32.67 -24.55 11.85
N GLN A 40 -32.56 -25.02 13.09
CA GLN A 40 -31.74 -26.16 13.48
C GLN A 40 -32.14 -27.43 12.70
N GLU A 41 -31.16 -28.25 12.29
CA GLU A 41 -31.28 -29.71 12.47
C GLU A 41 -29.92 -30.27 12.92
N SER A 42 -29.92 -31.15 13.92
CA SER A 42 -28.72 -31.62 14.62
C SER A 42 -28.44 -33.09 14.35
N ARG A 43 -27.21 -33.43 13.95
CA ARG A 43 -26.74 -34.82 13.91
C ARG A 43 -25.32 -34.94 14.44
N ASN A 44 -25.19 -35.59 15.60
CA ASN A 44 -23.91 -36.00 16.17
C ASN A 44 -23.31 -37.14 15.34
N LEU A 45 -21.98 -37.17 15.19
CA LEU A 45 -21.22 -38.38 14.87
C LEU A 45 -19.80 -38.25 15.43
N GLU A 46 -19.49 -39.08 16.44
CA GLU A 46 -18.17 -39.14 17.08
C GLU A 46 -17.21 -40.14 16.38
N PRO A 47 -15.89 -40.10 16.67
CA PRO A 47 -14.88 -40.63 15.76
C PRO A 47 -14.66 -42.15 15.85
N ASN A 48 -14.36 -42.74 14.70
CA ASN A 48 -14.09 -44.17 14.57
C ASN A 48 -12.60 -44.49 14.85
N LYS A 49 -12.32 -45.31 15.87
CA LYS A 49 -10.95 -45.71 16.27
C LYS A 49 -10.44 -46.86 15.40
N LYS A 50 -9.14 -46.84 15.05
CA LYS A 50 -8.37 -48.06 14.73
C LYS A 50 -6.94 -48.01 15.30
N GLN A 51 -6.69 -48.90 16.26
CA GLN A 51 -5.41 -49.62 16.39
C GLN A 51 -5.43 -50.75 15.32
N ASP A 52 -4.42 -51.55 14.99
CA ASP A 52 -3.10 -51.91 15.57
C ASP A 52 -2.28 -52.59 14.41
N LYS A 53 -1.04 -53.14 14.47
CA LYS A 53 -0.01 -53.41 15.51
C LYS A 53 1.34 -53.73 14.84
N THR A 54 2.50 -53.30 15.38
CA THR A 54 3.86 -53.95 15.24
C THR A 54 4.48 -54.12 13.83
N SER A 55 5.79 -54.41 13.59
CA SER A 55 7.05 -54.44 14.38
C SER A 55 8.28 -54.56 13.44
N GLY A 56 9.49 -54.16 13.87
CA GLY A 56 10.75 -54.53 13.20
C GLY A 56 12.01 -53.96 13.88
N ILE A 57 13.06 -54.77 14.08
CA ILE A 57 14.28 -54.40 14.83
C ILE A 57 15.56 -54.92 14.14
N GLY A 58 16.61 -54.09 14.05
CA GLY A 58 18.01 -54.47 13.78
C GLY A 58 18.85 -53.26 13.35
N LYS A 59 19.76 -52.67 14.15
CA LYS A 59 21.00 -53.10 14.82
C LYS A 59 22.31 -52.93 14.00
N THR A 60 23.04 -51.87 14.38
CA THR A 60 24.51 -51.77 14.64
C THR A 60 25.59 -51.67 13.53
N ARG A 61 26.31 -50.52 13.60
CA ARG A 61 27.79 -50.31 13.60
C ARG A 61 28.62 -50.38 12.28
N SER A 62 29.36 -49.30 11.99
CA SER A 62 30.85 -49.20 12.10
C SER A 62 31.59 -48.37 11.01
N ALA A 63 31.94 -47.13 11.37
CA ALA A 63 33.23 -46.43 11.14
C ALA A 63 33.96 -46.38 9.77
N THR A 64 34.23 -45.12 9.34
CA THR A 64 35.48 -44.57 8.74
C THR A 64 36.06 -45.12 7.43
N LYS A 65 36.13 -44.23 6.42
CA LYS A 65 37.42 -43.72 5.89
C LYS A 65 37.24 -42.40 5.14
N ASP A 66 38.30 -41.59 5.11
CA ASP A 66 38.29 -40.23 4.60
C ASP A 66 38.38 -40.16 3.06
N GLN A 67 37.60 -39.25 2.46
CA GLN A 67 37.93 -38.64 1.17
C GLN A 67 37.61 -37.15 1.20
N ILE A 68 38.59 -36.34 0.80
CA ILE A 68 38.43 -34.89 0.64
C ILE A 68 37.61 -34.66 -0.62
N VAL A 69 36.37 -34.21 -0.45
CA VAL A 69 35.48 -33.82 -1.56
C VAL A 69 35.18 -32.34 -1.41
N ILE A 70 35.48 -31.57 -2.46
CA ILE A 70 35.16 -30.13 -2.53
C ILE A 70 33.66 -29.96 -2.27
N SER A 71 33.33 -29.10 -1.30
CA SER A 71 31.97 -28.94 -0.82
C SER A 71 31.08 -28.22 -1.84
N ASN A 72 30.55 -28.98 -2.81
CA ASN A 72 29.42 -28.55 -3.62
C ASN A 72 28.34 -27.99 -2.69
N VAL A 73 27.96 -26.73 -2.89
CA VAL A 73 26.87 -26.09 -2.16
C VAL A 73 25.57 -26.81 -2.53
N ARG A 74 25.20 -27.79 -1.70
CA ARG A 74 23.90 -28.42 -1.76
C ARG A 74 22.87 -27.39 -1.31
N ILE A 75 22.31 -26.66 -2.27
CA ILE A 75 21.06 -25.91 -2.10
C ILE A 75 20.03 -26.90 -1.54
N SER A 76 19.77 -26.81 -0.24
CA SER A 76 18.94 -27.78 0.46
C SER A 76 17.47 -27.46 0.21
N GLN A 77 16.94 -27.90 -0.94
CA GLN A 77 15.50 -27.84 -1.21
C GLN A 77 14.72 -28.67 -0.17
N ARG A 78 14.26 -27.97 0.86
CA ARG A 78 13.14 -28.30 1.72
C ARG A 78 12.42 -27.00 2.00
N GLY A 79 11.09 -26.98 1.91
CA GLY A 79 10.31 -25.83 2.38
C GLY A 79 10.60 -25.62 3.86
N SER A 80 11.35 -24.57 4.19
CA SER A 80 11.65 -24.23 5.58
C SER A 80 10.40 -23.64 6.20
N SER A 81 9.95 -24.20 7.32
CA SER A 81 8.84 -23.61 8.05
C SER A 81 9.23 -22.18 8.46
N PRO A 82 8.36 -21.17 8.27
CA PRO A 82 8.70 -19.78 8.53
C PRO A 82 9.29 -19.61 9.95
N PRO A 83 10.55 -19.14 10.11
CA PRO A 83 11.26 -19.18 11.40
C PRO A 83 10.53 -18.42 12.51
N LEU A 84 10.05 -17.23 12.22
CA LEU A 84 9.37 -16.38 13.18
C LEU A 84 7.96 -16.88 13.49
N VAL A 85 7.24 -17.42 12.50
CA VAL A 85 5.95 -18.10 12.74
C VAL A 85 6.14 -19.32 13.65
N THR A 86 7.21 -20.08 13.45
CA THR A 86 7.57 -21.26 14.24
C THR A 86 7.93 -20.87 15.68
N ALA A 87 8.77 -19.85 15.86
CA ALA A 87 9.14 -19.32 17.17
C ALA A 87 7.95 -18.70 17.91
N LEU A 88 7.09 -17.94 17.21
CA LEU A 88 5.90 -17.33 17.78
C LEU A 88 4.89 -18.37 18.26
N LYS A 89 4.68 -19.44 17.48
CA LYS A 89 3.85 -20.58 17.89
C LYS A 89 4.42 -21.26 19.14
N ALA A 90 5.71 -21.61 19.13
CA ALA A 90 6.35 -22.28 20.26
C ALA A 90 6.28 -21.44 21.55
N SER A 91 6.51 -20.12 21.43
CA SER A 91 6.41 -19.16 22.53
C SER A 91 4.97 -18.97 23.03
N ALA A 92 3.97 -19.06 22.15
CA ALA A 92 2.55 -19.03 22.48
C ALA A 92 2.05 -20.32 23.17
N GLU A 93 2.63 -21.48 22.83
CA GLU A 93 2.32 -22.79 23.42
C GLU A 93 3.04 -23.04 24.77
N GLN A 94 4.11 -22.28 25.07
CA GLN A 94 4.86 -22.39 26.33
C GLN A 94 4.01 -22.03 27.58
N ASN A 95 3.96 -22.92 28.57
CA ASN A 95 3.30 -22.68 29.87
C ASN A 95 4.16 -21.85 30.83
N ALA A 96 4.50 -20.62 30.42
CA ALA A 96 5.29 -19.68 31.22
C ALA A 96 4.42 -18.95 32.27
N ALA A 97 5.03 -18.61 33.41
CA ALA A 97 4.45 -17.68 34.37
C ALA A 97 4.70 -16.23 33.91
N THR A 98 3.63 -15.50 33.59
CA THR A 98 3.71 -14.30 32.75
C THR A 98 3.55 -13.00 33.51
N PHE A 99 4.69 -12.31 33.68
CA PHE A 99 4.83 -11.02 34.37
C PHE A 99 5.36 -9.93 33.42
N HIS A 100 4.91 -9.95 32.17
CA HIS A 100 5.34 -9.05 31.09
C HIS A 100 4.13 -8.43 30.35
N PHE A 101 4.36 -7.33 29.63
CA PHE A 101 3.39 -6.76 28.69
C PHE A 101 3.19 -7.68 27.47
N PRO A 102 2.10 -7.59 26.68
CA PRO A 102 0.97 -6.66 26.78
C PRO A 102 -0.03 -6.98 27.91
N GLY A 103 -0.78 -5.96 28.35
CA GLY A 103 -1.64 -5.99 29.54
C GLY A 103 -2.81 -6.99 29.51
N HIS A 104 -3.22 -7.48 28.33
CA HIS A 104 -4.20 -8.58 28.24
C HIS A 104 -3.65 -9.93 28.70
N ASN A 105 -2.36 -10.02 29.06
CA ASN A 105 -1.69 -11.17 29.67
C ASN A 105 -2.03 -12.49 28.94
N ARG A 106 -1.59 -12.59 27.68
CA ARG A 106 -1.81 -13.74 26.78
C ARG A 106 -3.29 -14.12 26.60
N GLY A 107 -4.18 -13.14 26.77
CA GLY A 107 -5.62 -13.28 26.58
C GLY A 107 -6.43 -13.42 27.87
N ARG A 108 -5.77 -13.66 29.02
CA ARG A 108 -6.44 -13.79 30.34
C ARG A 108 -7.23 -12.54 30.76
N ALA A 109 -6.84 -11.37 30.25
CA ALA A 109 -7.52 -10.10 30.46
C ALA A 109 -7.88 -9.40 29.12
N ALA A 110 -8.13 -10.18 28.05
CA ALA A 110 -8.58 -9.63 26.78
C ALA A 110 -10.07 -9.18 26.84
N PRO A 111 -10.45 -8.06 26.20
CA PRO A 111 -11.84 -7.60 26.17
C PRO A 111 -12.79 -8.63 25.55
N SER A 112 -13.88 -8.96 26.27
CA SER A 112 -14.84 -9.99 25.87
C SER A 112 -15.42 -9.76 24.48
N SER A 113 -15.82 -8.52 24.16
CA SER A 113 -16.34 -8.10 22.85
C SER A 113 -15.38 -8.39 21.69
N LEU A 114 -14.07 -8.26 21.90
CA LEU A 114 -13.07 -8.54 20.87
C LEU A 114 -12.75 -10.05 20.80
N THR A 115 -12.65 -10.74 21.95
CA THR A 115 -12.47 -12.21 21.95
C THR A 115 -13.65 -12.97 21.33
N GLN A 116 -14.87 -12.40 21.37
CA GLN A 116 -16.04 -12.94 20.68
C GLN A 116 -15.97 -12.76 19.15
N LEU A 117 -15.25 -11.75 18.66
CA LEU A 117 -15.10 -11.44 17.24
C LEU A 117 -13.94 -12.20 16.58
N ILE A 118 -12.75 -12.18 17.19
CA ILE A 118 -11.51 -12.75 16.62
C ILE A 118 -10.98 -13.98 17.36
N GLY A 119 -11.69 -14.45 18.38
CA GLY A 119 -11.25 -15.54 19.26
C GLY A 119 -10.16 -15.13 20.24
N LEU A 120 -9.71 -16.10 21.05
CA LEU A 120 -8.61 -15.90 22.00
C LEU A 120 -7.21 -16.04 21.36
N LYS A 121 -7.11 -16.72 20.21
CA LYS A 121 -5.82 -17.07 19.58
C LYS A 121 -4.95 -15.87 19.20
N PRO A 122 -5.47 -14.73 18.68
CA PRO A 122 -4.63 -13.56 18.43
C PRO A 122 -3.92 -13.07 19.69
N PHE A 123 -4.64 -12.97 20.82
CA PHE A 123 -4.07 -12.56 22.11
C PHE A 123 -3.07 -13.55 22.73
N LEU A 124 -3.00 -14.80 22.25
CA LEU A 124 -1.98 -15.77 22.65
C LEU A 124 -0.65 -15.60 21.87
N HIS A 125 -0.72 -15.02 20.67
CA HIS A 125 0.41 -14.77 19.79
C HIS A 125 0.84 -13.28 19.75
N ASP A 126 0.04 -12.37 20.31
CA ASP A 126 0.47 -11.00 20.62
C ASP A 126 1.38 -11.03 21.87
N LEU A 127 2.67 -11.24 21.60
CA LEU A 127 3.75 -11.36 22.57
C LEU A 127 4.72 -10.18 22.38
N PRO A 128 5.44 -9.76 23.43
CA PRO A 128 6.46 -8.72 23.33
C PRO A 128 7.75 -9.28 22.73
N GLU A 129 8.80 -8.47 22.69
CA GLU A 129 10.17 -8.92 22.44
C GLU A 129 10.65 -9.87 23.57
N LEU A 130 10.40 -11.17 23.38
CA LEU A 130 10.93 -12.25 24.22
C LEU A 130 12.29 -12.73 23.66
N PRO A 131 13.21 -13.25 24.49
CA PRO A 131 14.50 -13.76 24.02
C PRO A 131 14.40 -14.81 22.90
N GLU A 132 13.33 -15.62 22.91
CA GLU A 132 13.02 -16.66 21.94
C GLU A 132 12.43 -16.12 20.62
N LEU A 133 11.99 -14.85 20.62
CA LEU A 133 11.33 -14.17 19.49
C LEU A 133 12.22 -13.13 18.80
N ASP A 134 13.44 -12.91 19.30
CA ASP A 134 14.42 -11.94 18.76
C ASP A 134 13.99 -10.46 18.96
N ASN A 135 14.90 -9.51 18.70
CA ASN A 135 14.62 -8.06 18.77
C ASN A 135 14.69 -7.44 17.36
N LEU A 136 13.69 -6.63 16.97
CA LEU A 136 13.57 -6.12 15.60
C LEU A 136 14.72 -5.18 15.16
N PHE A 137 15.38 -4.52 16.12
CA PHE A 137 16.44 -3.52 15.86
C PHE A 137 17.86 -4.06 16.12
N SER A 138 18.00 -5.27 16.67
CA SER A 138 19.26 -6.00 16.82
C SER A 138 19.05 -7.51 16.60
N PRO A 139 18.52 -7.92 15.43
CA PRO A 139 18.07 -9.29 15.20
C PRO A 139 19.24 -10.28 15.10
N ARG A 140 19.08 -11.46 15.72
CA ARG A 140 20.09 -12.51 15.91
C ARG A 140 19.56 -13.94 15.79
N GLY A 141 18.27 -14.11 15.53
CA GLY A 141 17.55 -15.39 15.52
C GLY A 141 16.35 -15.35 14.57
N PRO A 142 15.13 -15.73 14.99
CA PRO A 142 13.99 -15.88 14.08
C PRO A 142 13.62 -14.66 13.21
N ILE A 143 13.88 -13.43 13.67
CA ILE A 143 13.68 -12.22 12.83
C ILE A 143 14.80 -12.14 11.79
N LEU A 144 16.06 -12.34 12.18
CA LEU A 144 17.21 -12.36 11.26
C LEU A 144 17.07 -13.45 10.19
N ASP A 145 16.69 -14.67 10.58
CA ASP A 145 16.51 -15.80 9.67
C ASP A 145 15.39 -15.54 8.63
N ALA A 146 14.28 -14.92 9.07
CA ALA A 146 13.18 -14.56 8.19
C ALA A 146 13.55 -13.39 7.24
N GLN A 147 14.31 -12.41 7.74
CA GLN A 147 14.83 -11.29 6.95
C GLN A 147 15.86 -11.74 5.90
N GLN A 148 16.78 -12.65 6.25
CA GLN A 148 17.74 -13.23 5.30
C GLN A 148 17.03 -14.10 4.23
N GLN A 149 16.03 -14.89 4.62
CA GLN A 149 15.21 -15.64 3.67
C GLN A 149 14.38 -14.72 2.76
N ALA A 150 13.96 -13.55 3.24
CA ALA A 150 13.32 -12.55 2.40
C ALA A 150 14.33 -11.88 1.45
N ALA A 151 15.50 -11.48 1.93
CA ALA A 151 16.54 -10.87 1.09
C ALA A 151 16.90 -11.76 -0.10
N SER A 152 17.12 -13.06 0.17
CA SER A 152 17.38 -14.09 -0.85
C SER A 152 16.21 -14.34 -1.81
N LEU A 153 14.95 -14.24 -1.34
CA LEU A 153 13.76 -14.43 -2.18
C LEU A 153 13.48 -13.24 -3.11
N PHE A 154 13.69 -12.01 -2.62
CA PHE A 154 13.38 -10.78 -3.36
C PHE A 154 14.57 -10.25 -4.19
N GLY A 155 15.71 -10.95 -4.20
CA GLY A 155 16.89 -10.59 -5.00
C GLY A 155 17.65 -9.38 -4.45
N SER A 156 17.76 -9.26 -3.13
CA SER A 156 18.38 -8.12 -2.44
C SER A 156 19.52 -8.57 -1.52
N LEU A 157 20.45 -7.66 -1.21
CA LEU A 157 21.53 -7.93 -0.25
C LEU A 157 21.00 -7.98 1.19
N GLU A 158 20.00 -7.16 1.50
CA GLU A 158 19.39 -7.09 2.82
C GLU A 158 17.90 -6.73 2.73
N THR A 159 17.11 -7.13 3.72
CA THR A 159 15.68 -6.82 3.82
C THR A 159 15.28 -6.60 5.27
N TRP A 160 14.65 -5.46 5.56
CA TRP A 160 14.06 -5.16 6.87
C TRP A 160 12.55 -5.41 6.84
N PHE A 161 12.03 -6.01 7.91
CA PHE A 161 10.59 -6.16 8.11
C PHE A 161 10.02 -4.89 8.75
N LEU A 162 8.93 -4.38 8.17
CA LEU A 162 8.30 -3.13 8.57
C LEU A 162 6.91 -3.36 9.17
N VAL A 163 6.70 -2.79 10.36
CA VAL A 163 5.43 -2.70 11.07
C VAL A 163 4.86 -1.28 11.08
N GLY A 164 5.58 -0.29 10.55
CA GLY A 164 5.07 1.06 10.25
C GLY A 164 4.58 1.25 8.81
N GLY A 165 4.43 0.15 8.07
CA GLY A 165 4.07 0.15 6.64
C GLY A 165 5.12 0.77 5.72
N THR A 166 4.82 0.78 4.43
CA THR A 166 5.66 1.37 3.39
C THR A 166 5.97 2.85 3.65
N THR A 167 5.07 3.54 4.36
CA THR A 167 5.28 4.91 4.86
C THR A 167 6.58 5.04 5.67
N CYS A 168 6.81 4.19 6.68
CA CYS A 168 8.04 4.28 7.48
C CYS A 168 9.28 3.85 6.69
N GLY A 169 9.13 2.96 5.71
CA GLY A 169 10.23 2.55 4.82
C GLY A 169 10.65 3.65 3.86
N ILE A 170 9.70 4.35 3.22
CA ILE A 170 9.98 5.51 2.34
C ILE A 170 10.57 6.66 3.15
N GLN A 171 10.05 6.92 4.37
CA GLN A 171 10.65 7.87 5.30
C GLN A 171 12.10 7.49 5.66
N ALA A 172 12.37 6.22 5.98
CA ALA A 172 13.71 5.75 6.32
C ALA A 172 14.68 5.83 5.12
N ALA A 173 14.22 5.45 3.93
CA ALA A 173 15.01 5.54 2.70
C ALA A 173 15.47 6.98 2.43
N ILE A 174 14.53 7.94 2.43
CA ILE A 174 14.82 9.35 2.19
C ILE A 174 15.67 9.95 3.32
N MET A 175 15.40 9.63 4.60
CA MET A 175 16.20 10.12 5.74
C MET A 175 17.63 9.54 5.79
N ALA A 176 17.86 8.38 5.20
CA ALA A 176 19.19 7.78 5.10
C ALA A 176 20.01 8.32 3.91
N THR A 177 19.35 8.69 2.81
CA THR A 177 20.01 9.20 1.60
C THR A 177 20.17 10.72 1.58
N CYS A 178 19.20 11.48 2.10
CA CYS A 178 19.15 12.94 1.98
C CYS A 178 19.25 13.65 3.34
N SER A 179 20.23 14.54 3.45
CA SER A 179 20.45 15.45 4.58
C SER A 179 19.62 16.73 4.44
N PRO A 180 19.49 17.57 5.50
CA PRO A 180 18.81 18.86 5.39
C PRO A 180 19.44 19.74 4.30
N GLY A 181 18.62 20.25 3.39
CA GLY A 181 19.05 21.09 2.25
C GLY A 181 19.54 20.32 1.01
N GLU A 182 19.66 19.00 1.06
CA GLU A 182 20.03 18.21 -0.13
C GLU A 182 18.83 17.95 -1.04
N ILE A 183 19.09 17.90 -2.36
CA ILE A 183 18.03 17.78 -3.38
C ILE A 183 17.61 16.31 -3.55
N LEU A 184 16.30 16.06 -3.41
CA LEU A 184 15.64 14.81 -3.79
C LEU A 184 14.88 15.03 -5.10
N ILE A 185 15.24 14.31 -6.16
CA ILE A 185 14.43 14.26 -7.38
C ILE A 185 13.31 13.23 -7.17
N LEU A 186 12.06 13.60 -7.44
CA LEU A 186 10.89 12.72 -7.27
C LEU A 186 9.72 13.11 -8.20
N PRO A 187 8.83 12.18 -8.60
CA PRO A 187 7.63 12.54 -9.34
C PRO A 187 6.64 13.34 -8.49
N ARG A 188 5.96 14.33 -9.08
CA ARG A 188 5.01 15.21 -8.36
C ARG A 188 3.77 14.48 -7.84
N ASN A 189 3.46 13.29 -8.37
CA ASN A 189 2.41 12.40 -7.86
C ASN A 189 2.90 11.39 -6.81
N SER A 190 4.09 11.59 -6.22
CA SER A 190 4.61 10.78 -5.11
C SER A 190 3.60 10.67 -3.95
N HIS A 191 3.55 9.50 -3.31
CA HIS A 191 2.71 9.26 -2.14
C HIS A 191 3.04 10.20 -0.97
N ILE A 192 2.06 10.52 -0.12
CA ILE A 192 2.17 11.44 1.02
C ILE A 192 3.33 11.11 1.98
N SER A 193 3.79 9.85 2.02
CA SER A 193 4.97 9.45 2.79
C SER A 193 6.24 10.17 2.35
N ALA A 194 6.45 10.39 1.04
CA ALA A 194 7.61 11.13 0.52
C ALA A 194 7.58 12.60 0.97
N ILE A 195 6.41 13.24 0.96
CA ILE A 195 6.24 14.60 1.48
C ILE A 195 6.59 14.65 2.98
N SER A 196 6.04 13.73 3.78
CA SER A 196 6.37 13.64 5.21
C SER A 196 7.85 13.35 5.47
N ALA A 197 8.51 12.60 4.59
CA ALA A 197 9.94 12.31 4.69
C ALA A 197 10.79 13.55 4.43
N MET A 198 10.38 14.44 3.50
CA MET A 198 11.01 15.74 3.29
C MET A 198 10.81 16.69 4.48
N VAL A 199 9.66 16.63 5.18
CA VAL A 199 9.48 17.34 6.47
C VAL A 199 10.48 16.85 7.52
N LEU A 200 10.65 15.53 7.65
CA LEU A 200 11.52 14.91 8.67
C LEU A 200 13.02 15.11 8.38
N SER A 201 13.46 14.87 7.14
CA SER A 201 14.85 15.04 6.71
C SER A 201 15.24 16.50 6.50
N GLY A 202 14.33 17.35 6.00
CA GLY A 202 14.68 18.65 5.44
C GLY A 202 15.23 18.58 4.01
N ALA A 203 15.05 17.46 3.31
CA ALA A 203 15.38 17.35 1.88
C ALA A 203 14.48 18.26 1.03
N VAL A 204 15.03 18.76 -0.08
CA VAL A 204 14.39 19.73 -0.97
C VAL A 204 13.86 19.03 -2.22
N PRO A 205 12.58 19.18 -2.60
CA PRO A 205 12.02 18.54 -3.78
C PRO A 205 12.49 19.20 -5.08
N LYS A 206 13.01 18.37 -6.02
CA LYS A 206 13.03 18.69 -7.45
C LYS A 206 12.00 17.78 -8.14
N TYR A 207 10.83 18.34 -8.43
CA TYR A 207 9.72 17.58 -8.98
C TYR A 207 9.90 17.25 -10.47
N ILE A 208 9.58 16.01 -10.83
CA ILE A 208 9.29 15.59 -12.21
C ILE A 208 7.77 15.57 -12.38
N ILE A 209 7.25 16.21 -13.44
CA ILE A 209 5.86 16.00 -13.87
C ILE A 209 5.81 14.69 -14.68
N PRO A 210 5.05 13.67 -14.27
CA PRO A 210 4.95 12.40 -15.00
C PRO A 210 4.28 12.56 -16.37
N ASP A 211 4.46 11.56 -17.25
CA ASP A 211 3.65 11.43 -18.45
C ASP A 211 2.16 11.32 -18.10
N TYR A 212 1.27 11.81 -18.96
CA TYR A 212 -0.18 11.83 -18.70
C TYR A 212 -0.99 11.40 -19.92
N ASN A 213 -1.98 10.51 -19.71
CA ASN A 213 -2.90 10.07 -20.75
C ASN A 213 -4.29 10.69 -20.54
N PHE A 214 -4.63 11.66 -21.38
CA PHE A 214 -5.89 12.41 -21.33
C PHE A 214 -7.14 11.58 -21.73
N ASP A 215 -7.00 10.53 -22.54
CA ASP A 215 -8.10 9.62 -22.91
C ASP A 215 -8.54 8.73 -21.73
N TRP A 216 -7.70 8.65 -20.69
CA TRP A 216 -7.89 7.82 -19.50
C TRP A 216 -8.00 8.60 -18.19
N ASP A 217 -7.59 9.87 -18.14
CA ASP A 217 -7.42 10.68 -16.92
C ASP A 217 -6.26 10.22 -16.00
N ILE A 218 -5.32 9.41 -16.53
CA ILE A 218 -4.31 8.66 -15.75
C ILE A 218 -2.89 9.19 -15.97
N ALA A 219 -2.16 9.37 -14.86
CA ALA A 219 -0.72 9.61 -14.86
C ALA A 219 0.08 8.31 -15.03
N GLY A 220 1.08 8.34 -15.91
CA GLY A 220 2.08 7.28 -16.07
C GLY A 220 3.15 7.30 -14.97
N GLY A 221 4.22 6.53 -15.21
CA GLY A 221 5.43 6.59 -14.39
C GLY A 221 6.36 7.73 -14.81
N VAL A 222 7.63 7.59 -14.45
CA VAL A 222 8.73 8.48 -14.90
C VAL A 222 9.56 7.79 -15.98
N THR A 223 9.97 8.55 -17.00
CA THR A 223 10.86 8.09 -18.08
C THR A 223 12.35 8.43 -17.80
N PRO A 224 13.31 7.70 -18.39
CA PRO A 224 14.74 8.00 -18.23
C PRO A 224 15.14 9.41 -18.68
N SER A 225 14.48 9.96 -19.71
CA SER A 225 14.74 11.32 -20.21
C SER A 225 14.23 12.41 -19.27
N GLN A 226 13.11 12.20 -18.57
CA GLN A 226 12.66 13.07 -17.48
C GLN A 226 13.66 13.09 -16.31
N VAL A 227 14.17 11.92 -15.90
CA VAL A 227 15.22 11.85 -14.86
C VAL A 227 16.49 12.56 -15.30
N GLU A 228 16.96 12.35 -16.54
CA GLU A 228 18.15 13.03 -17.04
C GLU A 228 17.96 14.56 -17.09
N THR A 229 16.77 15.02 -17.49
CA THR A 229 16.45 16.46 -17.54
C THR A 229 16.46 17.07 -16.14
N ALA A 230 15.81 16.43 -15.15
CA ALA A 230 15.81 16.90 -13.77
C ALA A 230 17.22 16.93 -13.15
N ILE A 231 18.04 15.91 -13.42
CA ILE A 231 19.45 15.89 -12.99
C ILE A 231 20.23 17.05 -13.64
N LYS A 232 20.12 17.23 -14.96
CA LYS A 232 20.80 18.29 -15.72
C LYS A 232 20.36 19.70 -15.32
N GLU A 233 19.21 19.88 -14.68
CA GLU A 233 18.79 21.16 -14.12
C GLU A 233 19.45 21.43 -12.77
N VAL A 234 19.43 20.47 -11.86
CA VAL A 234 20.13 20.58 -10.56
C VAL A 234 21.65 20.77 -10.75
N GLU A 235 22.24 20.10 -11.75
CA GLU A 235 23.65 20.28 -12.15
C GLU A 235 23.94 21.72 -12.65
N LYS A 236 23.01 22.39 -13.35
CA LYS A 236 23.16 23.80 -13.79
C LYS A 236 23.04 24.80 -12.64
N GLU A 237 22.23 24.46 -11.63
CA GLU A 237 22.05 25.23 -10.40
C GLU A 237 23.27 25.09 -9.45
N GLY A 238 24.31 24.34 -9.85
CA GLY A 238 25.56 24.17 -9.10
C GLY A 238 25.47 23.12 -7.99
N GLN A 239 24.41 22.33 -7.98
CA GLN A 239 24.13 21.32 -6.96
C GLN A 239 24.25 19.89 -7.53
N LYS A 240 24.17 18.89 -6.65
CA LYS A 240 24.02 17.48 -7.03
C LYS A 240 22.80 16.89 -6.31
N PRO A 241 21.95 16.08 -7.00
CA PRO A 241 20.92 15.30 -6.33
C PRO A 241 21.51 14.26 -5.36
N ALA A 242 20.99 14.19 -4.15
CA ALA A 242 21.36 13.17 -3.16
C ALA A 242 20.69 11.81 -3.43
N ALA A 243 19.50 11.81 -4.03
CA ALA A 243 18.81 10.62 -4.51
C ALA A 243 17.81 10.94 -5.63
N VAL A 244 17.42 9.91 -6.38
CA VAL A 244 16.22 9.91 -7.24
C VAL A 244 15.21 8.91 -6.67
N LEU A 245 13.98 9.36 -6.41
CA LEU A 245 12.84 8.50 -6.07
C LEU A 245 11.96 8.28 -7.31
N VAL A 246 11.54 7.03 -7.54
CA VAL A 246 10.57 6.66 -8.57
C VAL A 246 9.45 5.82 -7.95
N THR A 247 8.19 6.15 -8.21
CA THR A 247 7.07 5.23 -7.92
C THR A 247 6.88 4.29 -9.10
N SER A 248 7.11 3.00 -8.90
CA SER A 248 6.99 1.98 -9.96
C SER A 248 6.70 0.61 -9.33
N PRO A 249 5.60 -0.07 -9.69
CA PRO A 249 4.57 0.38 -10.63
C PRO A 249 3.70 1.52 -10.06
N THR A 250 3.05 2.28 -10.94
CA THR A 250 1.95 3.17 -10.54
C THR A 250 0.77 2.37 -9.96
N TYR A 251 -0.21 3.06 -9.40
CA TYR A 251 -1.42 2.45 -8.87
C TYR A 251 -2.11 1.54 -9.91
N HIS A 252 -2.21 2.01 -11.15
CA HIS A 252 -2.75 1.32 -12.33
C HIS A 252 -1.84 0.24 -12.93
N GLY A 253 -0.64 0.06 -12.36
CA GLY A 253 0.30 -1.00 -12.75
C GLY A 253 1.40 -0.57 -13.73
N ILE A 254 1.44 0.71 -14.14
CA ILE A 254 2.37 1.18 -15.18
C ILE A 254 3.79 1.17 -14.62
N CYS A 255 4.70 0.45 -15.27
CA CYS A 255 6.07 0.26 -14.80
C CYS A 255 7.03 1.24 -15.49
N SER A 256 7.85 1.95 -14.72
CA SER A 256 8.99 2.71 -15.27
C SER A 256 10.08 1.78 -15.78
N ASN A 257 10.88 2.25 -16.74
CA ASN A 257 12.12 1.59 -17.14
C ASN A 257 13.21 1.86 -16.09
N LEU A 258 13.17 1.09 -15.00
CA LEU A 258 14.07 1.31 -13.86
C LEU A 258 15.51 0.98 -14.23
N SER A 259 15.77 -0.01 -15.11
CA SER A 259 17.12 -0.38 -15.55
C SER A 259 17.89 0.77 -16.22
N GLU A 260 17.23 1.56 -17.07
CA GLU A 260 17.86 2.74 -17.68
C GLU A 260 18.00 3.89 -16.67
N ILE A 261 17.04 4.05 -15.75
CA ILE A 261 17.11 5.07 -14.69
C ILE A 261 18.25 4.78 -13.71
N THR A 262 18.44 3.52 -13.29
CA THR A 262 19.52 3.11 -12.37
C THR A 262 20.87 3.25 -13.04
N GLN A 263 21.05 2.76 -14.26
CA GLN A 263 22.28 2.98 -15.04
C GLN A 263 22.61 4.48 -15.20
N LEU A 264 21.60 5.31 -15.48
CA LEU A 264 21.76 6.76 -15.60
C LEU A 264 22.21 7.42 -14.28
N CYS A 265 21.58 7.07 -13.16
CA CYS A 265 21.87 7.65 -11.85
C CYS A 265 23.22 7.15 -11.29
N HIS A 266 23.50 5.86 -11.43
CA HIS A 266 24.77 5.24 -11.02
C HIS A 266 25.97 5.80 -11.78
N SER A 267 25.81 6.19 -13.06
CA SER A 267 26.87 6.87 -13.83
C SER A 267 27.33 8.21 -13.21
N ARG A 268 26.54 8.79 -12.31
CA ARG A 268 26.83 10.02 -11.55
C ARG A 268 27.03 9.76 -10.05
N GLY A 269 26.97 8.49 -9.62
CA GLY A 269 26.95 8.10 -8.20
C GLY A 269 25.77 8.71 -7.45
N ILE A 270 24.56 8.62 -8.02
CA ILE A 270 23.29 9.02 -7.37
C ILE A 270 22.51 7.72 -7.08
N PRO A 271 22.10 7.43 -5.83
CA PRO A 271 21.29 6.26 -5.52
C PRO A 271 19.85 6.40 -6.01
N VAL A 272 19.23 5.27 -6.35
CA VAL A 272 17.81 5.19 -6.75
C VAL A 272 16.98 4.51 -5.67
N ILE A 273 15.92 5.20 -5.25
CA ILE A 273 14.89 4.73 -4.34
C ILE A 273 13.65 4.40 -5.15
N VAL A 274 13.07 3.22 -4.98
CA VAL A 274 11.80 2.85 -5.64
C VAL A 274 10.69 2.65 -4.62
N ASP A 275 9.63 3.44 -4.77
CA ASP A 275 8.34 3.16 -4.15
C ASP A 275 7.64 2.07 -4.98
N GLU A 276 7.90 0.83 -4.59
CA GLU A 276 7.33 -0.40 -5.16
C GLU A 276 6.12 -0.84 -4.32
N ALA A 277 5.41 0.11 -3.69
CA ALA A 277 4.23 -0.13 -2.85
C ALA A 277 3.19 -1.06 -3.48
N HIS A 278 3.04 -1.01 -4.81
CA HIS A 278 2.06 -1.77 -5.58
C HIS A 278 2.69 -2.93 -6.39
N GLY A 279 3.97 -3.25 -6.19
CA GLY A 279 4.76 -4.17 -7.02
C GLY A 279 5.41 -5.36 -6.31
N ALA A 280 5.06 -5.66 -5.05
CA ALA A 280 5.70 -6.76 -4.30
C ALA A 280 5.52 -8.18 -4.88
N HIS A 281 4.68 -8.34 -5.91
CA HIS A 281 4.49 -9.58 -6.68
C HIS A 281 5.26 -9.63 -8.00
N LEU A 282 6.00 -8.57 -8.36
CA LEU A 282 6.80 -8.49 -9.58
C LEU A 282 8.03 -9.41 -9.50
N GLY A 283 8.51 -9.86 -10.66
CA GLY A 283 9.57 -10.87 -10.79
C GLY A 283 9.16 -12.33 -10.50
N PHE A 284 8.08 -12.58 -9.75
CA PHE A 284 7.67 -13.95 -9.35
C PHE A 284 6.86 -14.75 -10.40
N HIS A 285 6.90 -14.36 -11.68
CA HIS A 285 6.42 -15.21 -12.79
C HIS A 285 6.92 -14.64 -14.14
N PRO A 286 7.28 -15.46 -15.15
CA PRO A 286 7.78 -14.99 -16.46
C PRO A 286 6.84 -14.11 -17.32
N GLN A 287 5.65 -13.76 -16.81
CA GLN A 287 4.70 -12.84 -17.45
C GLN A 287 4.46 -11.57 -16.62
N MET A 288 5.12 -11.43 -15.46
CA MET A 288 5.15 -10.18 -14.69
C MET A 288 6.27 -9.28 -15.21
N PRO A 289 6.15 -7.95 -15.03
CA PRO A 289 7.31 -7.06 -15.01
C PRO A 289 8.38 -7.52 -13.99
N ASN A 290 9.64 -7.14 -14.23
CA ASN A 290 10.75 -7.32 -13.28
C ASN A 290 10.57 -6.41 -12.06
N SER A 291 10.91 -6.86 -10.86
CA SER A 291 10.93 -6.01 -9.66
C SER A 291 12.06 -4.98 -9.69
N ALA A 292 11.97 -3.94 -8.85
CA ALA A 292 12.96 -2.87 -8.74
C ALA A 292 14.37 -3.37 -8.40
N MET A 293 14.48 -4.38 -7.54
CA MET A 293 15.76 -5.03 -7.19
C MET A 293 16.41 -5.70 -8.41
N HIS A 294 15.64 -6.41 -9.24
CA HIS A 294 16.15 -6.99 -10.50
C HIS A 294 16.52 -5.94 -11.56
N GLN A 295 16.02 -4.71 -11.43
CA GLN A 295 16.37 -3.56 -12.29
C GLN A 295 17.45 -2.65 -11.68
N GLY A 296 18.13 -3.10 -10.61
CA GLY A 296 19.32 -2.45 -10.06
C GLY A 296 19.06 -1.24 -9.15
N ALA A 297 17.87 -1.09 -8.58
CA ALA A 297 17.62 -0.06 -7.57
C ALA A 297 18.47 -0.29 -6.30
N ASP A 298 18.94 0.78 -5.66
CA ASP A 298 19.68 0.69 -4.39
C ASP A 298 18.73 0.39 -3.23
N LEU A 299 17.52 0.97 -3.25
CA LEU A 299 16.46 0.72 -2.28
C LEU A 299 15.12 0.47 -2.99
N ALA A 300 14.34 -0.49 -2.50
CA ALA A 300 12.93 -0.64 -2.88
C ALA A 300 12.09 -0.86 -1.62
N VAL A 301 10.93 -0.20 -1.53
CA VAL A 301 10.00 -0.35 -0.40
C VAL A 301 8.67 -0.87 -0.90
N GLN A 302 8.20 -1.97 -0.31
CA GLN A 302 7.09 -2.76 -0.82
C GLN A 302 5.96 -2.87 0.21
N SER A 303 4.71 -2.64 -0.22
CA SER A 303 3.53 -2.90 0.64
C SER A 303 3.15 -4.37 0.52
N THR A 304 3.83 -5.23 1.29
CA THR A 304 3.60 -6.67 1.30
C THR A 304 2.11 -7.02 1.44
N HIS A 305 1.36 -6.24 2.23
CA HIS A 305 -0.09 -6.42 2.44
C HIS A 305 -1.01 -5.97 1.30
N LYS A 306 -0.54 -5.19 0.31
CA LYS A 306 -1.38 -4.73 -0.82
C LYS A 306 -1.50 -5.80 -1.91
N VAL A 307 -0.49 -6.66 -2.07
CA VAL A 307 -0.41 -7.60 -3.21
C VAL A 307 0.02 -9.02 -2.84
N LEU A 308 0.65 -9.23 -1.69
CA LEU A 308 0.94 -10.54 -1.10
C LEU A 308 0.06 -10.76 0.15
N CYS A 309 0.05 -11.98 0.69
CA CYS A 309 -0.90 -12.38 1.73
C CYS A 309 -0.43 -12.07 3.18
N SER A 310 0.18 -10.91 3.43
CA SER A 310 0.51 -10.44 4.78
C SER A 310 -0.55 -9.49 5.34
N LEU A 311 -0.54 -9.23 6.65
CA LEU A 311 -1.55 -8.39 7.30
C LEU A 311 -1.37 -6.90 6.97
N THR A 312 -2.48 -6.16 6.83
CA THR A 312 -2.49 -4.69 6.65
C THR A 312 -1.54 -4.00 7.64
N GLN A 313 -0.89 -2.91 7.20
CA GLN A 313 0.21 -2.20 7.89
C GLN A 313 1.59 -2.90 7.79
N SER A 314 1.69 -4.19 7.44
CA SER A 314 2.99 -4.85 7.25
C SER A 314 3.64 -4.54 5.88
N SER A 315 4.96 -4.41 5.84
CA SER A 315 5.73 -4.03 4.64
C SER A 315 7.17 -4.56 4.71
N MET A 316 7.93 -4.48 3.61
CA MET A 316 9.36 -4.75 3.57
C MET A 316 10.11 -3.58 2.92
N LEU A 317 11.35 -3.35 3.37
CA LEU A 317 12.33 -2.51 2.68
C LEU A 317 13.50 -3.40 2.28
N HIS A 318 13.88 -3.34 1.01
CA HIS A 318 14.96 -4.12 0.40
C HIS A 318 16.11 -3.18 0.01
N MET A 319 17.35 -3.64 0.19
CA MET A 319 18.55 -2.87 -0.18
C MET A 319 19.52 -3.72 -1.01
N SER A 320 20.12 -3.07 -2.00
CA SER A 320 21.16 -3.60 -2.90
C SER A 320 22.21 -2.54 -3.19
N GLY A 321 23.32 -2.94 -3.83
CA GLY A 321 24.40 -2.01 -4.20
C GLY A 321 25.23 -1.53 -3.00
N SER A 322 25.78 -0.32 -3.11
CA SER A 322 26.69 0.26 -2.11
C SER A 322 26.66 1.80 -2.03
N LEU A 323 25.74 2.46 -2.73
CA LEU A 323 25.59 3.93 -2.69
C LEU A 323 24.86 4.42 -1.42
N VAL A 324 24.24 3.52 -0.66
CA VAL A 324 23.47 3.81 0.55
C VAL A 324 24.14 3.20 1.79
N ASP A 325 24.13 3.93 2.90
CA ASP A 325 24.64 3.46 4.20
C ASP A 325 23.57 2.64 4.95
N ARG A 326 23.80 1.32 5.03
CA ARG A 326 23.04 0.33 5.82
C ARG A 326 22.76 0.78 7.26
N GLU A 327 23.76 1.39 7.91
CA GLU A 327 23.66 1.80 9.31
C GLU A 327 22.85 3.09 9.45
N LYS A 328 22.78 3.94 8.42
CA LYS A 328 21.77 5.01 8.38
C LYS A 328 20.37 4.43 8.27
N ILE A 329 20.11 3.52 7.31
CA ILE A 329 18.80 2.86 7.14
C ILE A 329 18.31 2.27 8.46
N SER A 330 19.16 1.49 9.14
CA SER A 330 18.83 0.85 10.42
C SER A 330 18.50 1.87 11.53
N ARG A 331 19.26 2.97 11.64
CA ARG A 331 18.99 4.05 12.61
C ARG A 331 17.70 4.83 12.28
N CYS A 332 17.42 5.08 11.01
CA CYS A 332 16.19 5.73 10.59
C CYS A 332 14.97 4.83 10.89
N LEU A 333 15.06 3.53 10.60
CA LEU A 333 14.01 2.56 10.96
C LEU A 333 13.80 2.46 12.48
N GLN A 334 14.87 2.52 13.30
CA GLN A 334 14.77 2.58 14.76
C GLN A 334 14.11 3.88 15.27
N THR A 335 14.20 4.96 14.50
CA THR A 335 13.56 6.25 14.83
C THR A 335 12.07 6.29 14.45
N LEU A 336 11.69 5.55 13.41
CA LEU A 336 10.36 5.63 12.78
C LEU A 336 9.41 4.48 13.16
N GLN A 337 9.92 3.36 13.67
CA GLN A 337 9.12 2.21 14.09
C GLN A 337 8.90 2.15 15.61
N SER A 338 7.86 1.44 16.03
CA SER A 338 7.55 1.23 17.44
C SER A 338 8.64 0.44 18.16
N THR A 339 9.03 0.87 19.36
CA THR A 339 9.85 0.09 20.32
C THR A 339 9.11 -1.08 20.96
N SER A 340 7.87 -1.32 20.51
CA SER A 340 7.07 -2.52 20.79
C SER A 340 6.41 -2.92 19.46
N PRO A 341 7.13 -3.64 18.57
CA PRO A 341 6.60 -4.04 17.26
C PRO A 341 5.55 -5.15 17.41
N SER A 342 4.55 -5.19 16.52
CA SER A 342 3.55 -6.27 16.56
C SER A 342 4.12 -7.53 15.91
N TYR A 343 4.31 -8.57 16.73
CA TYR A 343 4.76 -9.88 16.26
C TYR A 343 3.75 -10.57 15.33
N LEU A 344 2.46 -10.21 15.42
CA LEU A 344 1.46 -10.65 14.44
C LEU A 344 1.75 -10.11 13.03
N LEU A 345 2.16 -8.84 12.92
CA LEU A 345 2.56 -8.25 11.64
C LEU A 345 3.88 -8.87 11.14
N LEU A 346 4.91 -8.96 11.99
CA LEU A 346 6.20 -9.56 11.62
C LEU A 346 6.07 -11.03 11.18
N ALA A 347 5.29 -11.84 11.89
CA ALA A 347 5.04 -13.23 11.52
C ALA A 347 4.21 -13.34 10.23
N SER A 348 3.33 -12.36 9.93
CA SER A 348 2.61 -12.34 8.64
C SER A 348 3.52 -12.03 7.44
N LEU A 349 4.61 -11.27 7.64
CA LEU A 349 5.64 -11.03 6.61
C LEU A 349 6.45 -12.30 6.34
N ASP A 350 6.87 -13.00 7.40
CA ASP A 350 7.56 -14.29 7.29
C ASP A 350 6.67 -15.36 6.64
N ALA A 351 5.39 -15.43 7.01
CA ALA A 351 4.41 -16.34 6.41
C ALA A 351 4.18 -16.05 4.91
N ALA A 352 4.02 -14.78 4.52
CA ALA A 352 3.83 -14.40 3.12
C ALA A 352 5.07 -14.72 2.28
N ARG A 353 6.27 -14.40 2.79
CA ARG A 353 7.55 -14.82 2.19
C ARG A 353 7.63 -16.34 2.02
N ALA A 354 7.30 -17.10 3.07
CA ALA A 354 7.30 -18.57 3.00
C ALA A 354 6.38 -19.07 1.88
N GLN A 355 5.13 -18.58 1.84
CA GLN A 355 4.13 -18.94 0.84
C GLN A 355 4.61 -18.72 -0.60
N ILE A 356 5.25 -17.59 -0.90
CA ILE A 356 5.82 -17.33 -2.24
C ILE A 356 6.99 -18.29 -2.52
N SER A 357 7.86 -18.55 -1.52
CA SER A 357 9.02 -19.43 -1.69
C SER A 357 8.68 -20.93 -1.87
N GLU A 358 7.48 -21.37 -1.50
CA GLU A 358 7.05 -22.77 -1.70
C GLU A 358 6.78 -23.12 -3.17
N ASN A 359 6.25 -22.16 -3.95
CA ASN A 359 5.77 -22.40 -5.32
C ASN A 359 6.04 -21.20 -6.26
N PRO A 360 7.27 -20.66 -6.34
CA PRO A 360 7.55 -19.36 -6.97
C PRO A 360 7.05 -19.27 -8.41
N GLU A 361 7.41 -20.23 -9.26
CA GLU A 361 7.04 -20.24 -10.70
C GLU A 361 5.55 -20.43 -10.99
N THR A 362 4.73 -20.85 -10.02
CA THR A 362 3.35 -21.29 -10.28
C THR A 362 2.28 -20.59 -9.45
N ILE A 363 2.64 -19.99 -8.32
CA ILE A 363 1.68 -19.40 -7.37
C ILE A 363 0.81 -18.29 -8.00
N PHE A 364 1.39 -17.44 -8.85
CA PHE A 364 0.65 -16.40 -9.58
C PHE A 364 -0.05 -16.90 -10.86
N GLY A 365 0.26 -18.10 -11.36
CA GLY A 365 -0.22 -18.59 -12.66
C GLY A 365 -1.74 -18.63 -12.79
N LYS A 366 -2.45 -19.02 -11.71
CA LYS A 366 -3.92 -19.00 -11.66
C LYS A 366 -4.49 -17.58 -11.67
N ALA A 367 -3.89 -16.65 -10.92
CA ALA A 367 -4.32 -15.25 -10.87
C ALA A 367 -4.11 -14.56 -12.23
N LEU A 368 -2.98 -14.83 -12.89
CA LEU A 368 -2.68 -14.38 -14.24
C LEU A 368 -3.66 -14.95 -15.27
N GLN A 369 -3.95 -16.25 -15.23
CA GLN A 369 -4.94 -16.87 -16.11
C GLN A 369 -6.32 -16.19 -15.97
N LEU A 370 -6.78 -15.98 -14.73
CA LEU A 370 -8.02 -15.25 -14.46
C LEU A 370 -7.96 -13.81 -14.98
N ALA A 371 -6.86 -13.08 -14.79
CA ALA A 371 -6.71 -11.71 -15.27
C ALA A 371 -6.74 -11.59 -16.80
N ILE A 372 -6.02 -12.47 -17.51
CA ILE A 372 -6.00 -12.53 -18.98
C ILE A 372 -7.41 -12.89 -19.52
N GLU A 373 -8.07 -13.87 -18.92
CA GLU A 373 -9.43 -14.27 -19.31
C GLU A 373 -10.45 -13.14 -19.06
N THR A 374 -10.36 -12.46 -17.91
CA THR A 374 -11.20 -11.30 -17.55
C THR A 374 -11.01 -10.16 -18.56
N LYS A 375 -9.77 -9.76 -18.85
CA LYS A 375 -9.44 -8.76 -19.86
C LYS A 375 -9.97 -9.16 -21.25
N SER A 376 -9.91 -10.44 -21.62
CA SER A 376 -10.44 -10.98 -22.88
C SER A 376 -11.98 -11.02 -22.94
N MET A 377 -12.67 -11.20 -21.80
CA MET A 377 -14.12 -11.15 -21.73
C MET A 377 -14.66 -9.71 -21.77
N ILE A 378 -14.05 -8.80 -21.01
CA ILE A 378 -14.51 -7.40 -20.89
C ILE A 378 -14.28 -6.63 -22.20
N ARG A 379 -13.15 -6.85 -22.90
CA ARG A 379 -12.89 -6.28 -24.24
C ARG A 379 -13.91 -6.67 -25.33
N LYS A 380 -14.79 -7.64 -25.08
CA LYS A 380 -15.89 -8.05 -25.99
C LYS A 380 -17.21 -7.35 -25.68
N ILE A 381 -17.28 -6.55 -24.61
CA ILE A 381 -18.46 -5.77 -24.23
C ILE A 381 -18.39 -4.43 -24.96
N SER A 382 -19.39 -4.15 -25.81
CA SER A 382 -19.45 -2.89 -26.54
C SER A 382 -19.57 -1.69 -25.59
N GLY A 383 -18.93 -0.57 -25.94
CA GLY A 383 -18.92 0.64 -25.12
C GLY A 383 -17.96 0.61 -23.92
N ILE A 384 -17.23 -0.48 -23.66
CA ILE A 384 -16.23 -0.56 -22.59
C ILE A 384 -14.81 -0.41 -23.16
N SER A 385 -13.94 0.24 -22.40
CA SER A 385 -12.49 0.31 -22.62
C SER A 385 -11.76 -0.52 -21.56
N VAL A 386 -10.60 -1.11 -21.89
CA VAL A 386 -9.72 -1.80 -20.91
C VAL A 386 -8.29 -1.29 -21.13
N LEU A 387 -7.63 -0.85 -20.06
CA LEU A 387 -6.29 -0.26 -20.14
C LEU A 387 -5.25 -1.30 -20.54
N ASP A 388 -4.31 -0.90 -21.40
CA ASP A 388 -3.17 -1.71 -21.80
C ASP A 388 -1.96 -0.85 -22.22
N ALA A 389 -0.85 -1.50 -22.53
CA ALA A 389 0.43 -0.86 -22.82
C ALA A 389 0.40 0.09 -24.05
N GLN A 390 -0.57 -0.03 -24.96
CA GLN A 390 -0.68 0.92 -26.09
C GLN A 390 -1.14 2.31 -25.61
N SER A 391 -1.77 2.40 -24.44
CA SER A 391 -2.11 3.67 -23.79
C SER A 391 -0.89 4.36 -23.15
N PHE A 392 0.24 3.65 -22.97
CA PHE A 392 1.44 4.14 -22.31
C PHE A 392 2.72 3.68 -23.05
N PRO A 393 2.91 4.10 -24.31
CA PRO A 393 3.95 3.55 -25.21
C PRO A 393 5.40 3.87 -24.78
N ASN A 394 5.60 4.85 -23.90
CA ASN A 394 6.90 5.20 -23.32
C ASN A 394 7.32 4.24 -22.18
N PHE A 395 6.46 3.31 -21.77
CA PHE A 395 6.64 2.46 -20.59
C PHE A 395 6.75 0.98 -20.97
N PRO A 396 7.75 0.24 -20.44
CA PRO A 396 8.03 -1.13 -20.88
C PRO A 396 6.93 -2.15 -20.55
N ALA A 397 6.12 -1.92 -19.50
CA ALA A 397 5.08 -2.86 -19.09
C ALA A 397 3.96 -2.21 -18.26
N ILE A 398 2.84 -2.92 -18.15
CA ILE A 398 1.78 -2.70 -17.16
C ILE A 398 1.54 -4.02 -16.41
N ASP A 399 1.42 -3.97 -15.08
CA ASP A 399 1.08 -5.12 -14.23
C ASP A 399 -0.15 -5.88 -14.75
N PRO A 400 -0.02 -7.15 -15.15
CA PRO A 400 -1.14 -7.93 -15.66
C PRO A 400 -2.26 -8.11 -14.62
N LEU A 401 -1.97 -8.00 -13.32
CA LEU A 401 -2.93 -8.10 -12.22
C LEU A 401 -3.62 -6.78 -11.85
N ARG A 402 -3.31 -5.66 -12.53
CA ARG A 402 -4.17 -4.46 -12.50
C ARG A 402 -5.15 -4.50 -13.66
N LEU A 403 -6.42 -4.31 -13.36
CA LEU A 403 -7.51 -4.27 -14.34
C LEU A 403 -8.19 -2.92 -14.24
N THR A 404 -7.77 -1.99 -15.08
CA THR A 404 -8.42 -0.68 -15.23
C THR A 404 -9.40 -0.71 -16.41
N ILE A 405 -10.62 -0.27 -16.14
CA ILE A 405 -11.78 -0.33 -17.04
C ILE A 405 -12.30 1.10 -17.25
N GLY A 406 -12.44 1.50 -18.51
CA GLY A 406 -12.90 2.85 -18.89
C GLY A 406 -14.36 2.83 -19.33
N PHE A 407 -15.14 3.76 -18.79
CA PHE A 407 -16.58 3.89 -19.03
C PHE A 407 -16.94 5.12 -19.88
N GLN A 408 -15.94 5.93 -20.27
CA GLN A 408 -16.10 7.20 -20.97
C GLN A 408 -16.88 7.07 -22.31
N ARG A 409 -16.84 5.91 -22.95
CA ARG A 409 -17.59 5.61 -24.20
C ARG A 409 -19.09 5.35 -23.98
N LEU A 410 -19.53 5.11 -22.75
CA LEU A 410 -20.96 5.06 -22.36
C LEU A 410 -21.49 6.45 -21.96
N GLY A 411 -20.60 7.43 -21.75
CA GLY A 411 -20.95 8.73 -21.15
C GLY A 411 -21.08 8.71 -19.63
N LEU A 412 -20.73 7.60 -18.97
CA LEU A 412 -20.65 7.47 -17.52
C LEU A 412 -19.26 7.85 -17.00
N SER A 413 -19.21 8.44 -15.81
CA SER A 413 -18.01 8.51 -14.99
C SER A 413 -17.71 7.17 -14.31
N GLY A 414 -16.49 7.02 -13.79
CA GLY A 414 -16.15 5.86 -12.94
C GLY A 414 -16.96 5.81 -11.64
N TYR A 415 -17.36 6.97 -11.10
CA TYR A 415 -18.19 7.06 -9.88
C TYR A 415 -19.62 6.55 -10.13
N GLU A 416 -20.28 7.01 -11.19
CA GLU A 416 -21.61 6.51 -11.60
C GLU A 416 -21.56 5.01 -11.96
N ALA A 417 -20.42 4.51 -12.45
CA ALA A 417 -20.21 3.10 -12.73
C ALA A 417 -19.95 2.24 -11.47
N ASP A 418 -19.21 2.75 -10.47
CA ASP A 418 -18.94 2.06 -9.21
C ASP A 418 -20.21 1.89 -8.37
N GLU A 419 -21.05 2.94 -8.31
CA GLU A 419 -22.35 2.91 -7.63
C GLU A 419 -23.25 1.78 -8.17
N ILE A 420 -23.39 1.67 -9.51
CA ILE A 420 -24.14 0.60 -10.17
C ILE A 420 -23.52 -0.79 -9.91
N LEU A 421 -22.20 -0.92 -9.97
CA LEU A 421 -21.52 -2.21 -9.75
C LEU A 421 -21.60 -2.66 -8.29
N TYR A 422 -21.63 -1.73 -7.33
CA TYR A 422 -21.79 -2.01 -5.92
C TYR A 422 -23.25 -2.34 -5.55
N GLU A 423 -24.22 -1.50 -5.93
CA GLU A 423 -25.62 -1.67 -5.50
C GLU A 423 -26.32 -2.86 -6.16
N ASP A 424 -26.12 -3.09 -7.47
CA ASP A 424 -26.79 -4.19 -8.19
C ASP A 424 -26.04 -5.54 -8.05
N HIS A 425 -24.71 -5.55 -7.81
CA HIS A 425 -23.87 -6.76 -7.91
C HIS A 425 -22.89 -6.99 -6.75
N GLU A 426 -22.90 -6.17 -5.69
CA GLU A 426 -21.95 -6.26 -4.56
C GLU A 426 -20.47 -6.25 -4.97
N ILE A 427 -20.13 -5.62 -6.10
CA ILE A 427 -18.75 -5.52 -6.58
C ILE A 427 -18.07 -4.35 -5.86
N ILE A 428 -16.95 -4.63 -5.18
CA ILE A 428 -16.10 -3.62 -4.56
C ILE A 428 -14.83 -3.48 -5.42
N CYS A 429 -14.51 -2.27 -5.85
CA CYS A 429 -13.28 -1.94 -6.57
C CYS A 429 -12.13 -1.52 -5.63
N GLU A 430 -10.95 -1.25 -6.21
CA GLU A 430 -9.79 -0.74 -5.46
C GLU A 430 -9.65 0.79 -5.60
N LEU A 431 -9.92 1.34 -6.79
CA LEU A 431 -9.76 2.77 -7.11
C LEU A 431 -10.83 3.21 -8.12
N VAL A 432 -11.55 4.28 -7.79
CA VAL A 432 -12.55 4.96 -8.65
C VAL A 432 -11.98 6.30 -9.12
N GLU A 433 -12.14 6.63 -10.41
CA GLU A 433 -11.65 7.87 -11.02
C GLU A 433 -12.70 8.47 -11.96
N THR A 434 -12.46 9.67 -12.49
CA THR A 434 -13.43 10.39 -13.34
C THR A 434 -13.87 9.56 -14.56
N GLN A 435 -12.95 8.86 -15.22
CA GLN A 435 -13.22 8.10 -16.46
C GLN A 435 -13.10 6.57 -16.29
N SER A 436 -12.66 6.10 -15.12
CA SER A 436 -12.02 4.80 -14.92
C SER A 436 -12.41 4.15 -13.59
N ILE A 437 -12.41 2.83 -13.54
CA ILE A 437 -12.35 2.04 -12.29
C ILE A 437 -11.21 1.04 -12.41
N THR A 438 -10.37 0.95 -11.37
CA THR A 438 -9.28 -0.03 -11.27
C THR A 438 -9.58 -1.10 -10.22
N PHE A 439 -9.34 -2.35 -10.60
CA PHE A 439 -9.45 -3.54 -9.77
C PHE A 439 -8.08 -4.18 -9.58
N ALA A 440 -7.76 -4.56 -8.33
CA ALA A 440 -6.57 -5.33 -7.99
C ALA A 440 -6.90 -6.83 -7.96
N MET A 441 -6.35 -7.59 -8.90
CA MET A 441 -6.43 -9.05 -8.90
C MET A 441 -5.25 -9.62 -8.09
N ASN A 442 -5.48 -10.73 -7.38
CA ASN A 442 -4.52 -11.29 -6.42
C ASN A 442 -4.70 -12.82 -6.27
N LEU A 443 -3.89 -13.45 -5.40
CA LEU A 443 -3.91 -14.90 -5.16
C LEU A 443 -5.25 -15.44 -4.63
N GLY A 444 -6.05 -14.59 -3.97
CA GLY A 444 -7.41 -14.92 -3.49
C GLY A 444 -8.50 -14.75 -4.55
N THR A 445 -8.20 -14.20 -5.73
CA THR A 445 -9.20 -13.97 -6.78
C THR A 445 -9.68 -15.31 -7.37
N CYS A 446 -11.00 -15.45 -7.51
CA CYS A 446 -11.62 -16.70 -7.94
C CYS A 446 -12.49 -16.55 -9.20
N ARG A 447 -12.95 -17.68 -9.75
CA ARG A 447 -13.80 -17.74 -10.95
C ARG A 447 -15.12 -16.98 -10.76
N GLU A 448 -15.70 -17.03 -9.56
CA GLU A 448 -16.97 -16.38 -9.23
C GLU A 448 -16.83 -14.85 -9.26
N HIS A 449 -15.77 -14.28 -8.69
CA HIS A 449 -15.52 -12.84 -8.72
C HIS A 449 -15.43 -12.32 -10.18
N VAL A 450 -14.74 -13.07 -11.04
CA VAL A 450 -14.63 -12.77 -12.48
C VAL A 450 -15.98 -12.85 -13.18
N GLN A 451 -16.78 -13.88 -12.90
CA GLN A 451 -18.12 -14.03 -13.47
C GLN A 451 -19.07 -12.91 -13.02
N ARG A 452 -19.01 -12.53 -11.73
CA ARG A 452 -19.80 -11.44 -11.16
C ARG A 452 -19.43 -10.10 -11.78
N LEU A 453 -18.13 -9.78 -11.89
CA LEU A 453 -17.63 -8.56 -12.55
C LEU A 453 -18.08 -8.47 -14.03
N VAL A 454 -17.92 -9.55 -14.79
CA VAL A 454 -18.35 -9.60 -16.21
C VAL A 454 -19.87 -9.54 -16.35
N SER A 455 -20.64 -9.99 -15.35
CA SER A 455 -22.10 -9.84 -15.31
C SER A 455 -22.52 -8.41 -15.00
N GLY A 456 -21.93 -7.79 -13.97
CA GLY A 456 -22.23 -6.42 -13.55
C GLY A 456 -21.94 -5.39 -14.65
N ILE A 457 -20.80 -5.52 -15.33
CA ILE A 457 -20.46 -4.63 -16.46
C ILE A 457 -21.46 -4.78 -17.61
N LYS A 458 -22.00 -5.98 -17.88
CA LYS A 458 -23.06 -6.18 -18.87
C LYS A 458 -24.39 -5.58 -18.43
N HIS A 459 -24.74 -5.66 -17.14
CA HIS A 459 -25.93 -5.03 -16.58
C HIS A 459 -25.86 -3.50 -16.74
N LEU A 460 -24.75 -2.91 -16.29
CA LEU A 460 -24.43 -1.49 -16.40
C LEU A 460 -24.54 -0.99 -17.84
N VAL A 461 -23.98 -1.71 -18.82
CA VAL A 461 -24.10 -1.34 -20.26
C VAL A 461 -25.55 -1.39 -20.76
N ALA A 462 -26.34 -2.38 -20.33
CA ALA A 462 -27.77 -2.48 -20.70
C ALA A 462 -28.63 -1.38 -20.05
N ALA A 463 -28.35 -1.02 -18.79
CA ALA A 463 -28.96 0.11 -18.11
C ALA A 463 -28.61 1.44 -18.80
N SER A 464 -27.33 1.64 -19.13
CA SER A 464 -26.83 2.83 -19.85
C SER A 464 -27.54 3.04 -21.19
N ALA A 465 -27.79 1.95 -21.94
CA ALA A 465 -28.46 2.00 -23.23
C ALA A 465 -29.94 2.45 -23.16
N SER A 466 -30.54 2.42 -21.97
CA SER A 466 -31.93 2.83 -21.72
C SER A 466 -32.08 4.32 -21.37
N THR A 467 -30.99 5.01 -21.04
CA THR A 467 -30.98 6.43 -20.67
C THR A 467 -30.37 7.26 -21.81
N PRO A 468 -31.06 8.29 -22.35
CA PRO A 468 -30.49 9.17 -23.37
C PRO A 468 -29.25 9.90 -22.84
N ALA A 469 -28.06 9.47 -23.27
CA ALA A 469 -26.80 10.03 -22.81
C ALA A 469 -26.72 11.54 -23.12
N ALA A 470 -26.88 12.36 -22.08
CA ALA A 470 -26.56 13.77 -22.15
C ALA A 470 -25.08 13.89 -22.52
N LYS A 471 -24.78 14.47 -23.68
CA LYS A 471 -23.40 14.66 -24.18
C LYS A 471 -22.64 15.68 -23.33
N ARG A 472 -22.28 15.30 -22.10
CA ARG A 472 -21.26 15.96 -21.29
C ARG A 472 -19.96 15.93 -22.09
N LYS A 473 -19.67 17.04 -22.78
CA LYS A 473 -18.29 17.33 -23.19
C LYS A 473 -17.48 17.38 -21.89
N VAL A 474 -16.55 16.44 -21.72
CA VAL A 474 -15.40 16.67 -20.85
C VAL A 474 -14.59 17.75 -21.53
N GLU A 475 -14.62 18.97 -20.99
CA GLU A 475 -13.77 20.05 -21.50
C GLU A 475 -12.34 19.76 -21.08
N GLY A 476 -11.58 19.13 -21.99
CA GLY A 476 -10.21 18.70 -21.75
C GLY A 476 -9.30 19.88 -21.40
N GLY A 477 -8.94 19.98 -20.12
CA GLY A 477 -7.87 20.86 -19.66
C GLY A 477 -6.55 20.42 -20.29
N ASN A 478 -6.15 21.09 -21.36
CA ASN A 478 -5.15 20.60 -22.32
C ASN A 478 -3.70 20.80 -21.83
N SER A 479 -3.44 20.47 -20.57
CA SER A 479 -2.20 20.72 -19.83
C SER A 479 -2.10 19.70 -18.70
N ALA A 480 -0.91 19.15 -18.44
CA ALA A 480 -0.69 18.26 -17.30
C ALA A 480 -1.17 18.95 -16.01
N LEU A 481 -1.95 18.20 -15.22
CA LEU A 481 -2.44 18.67 -13.93
C LEU A 481 -1.23 18.98 -13.02
N PHE A 482 -1.17 20.21 -12.51
CA PHE A 482 -0.14 20.72 -11.60
C PHE A 482 1.29 20.80 -12.17
N ALA A 483 1.45 21.09 -13.46
CA ALA A 483 2.74 21.53 -14.03
C ALA A 483 3.18 22.92 -13.52
N ASP A 484 2.23 23.77 -13.14
CA ASP A 484 2.43 25.17 -12.76
C ASP A 484 2.79 25.29 -11.26
N ILE A 485 3.97 24.79 -10.88
CA ILE A 485 4.45 24.76 -9.49
C ILE A 485 5.35 25.96 -9.21
N GLU A 486 4.96 26.76 -8.22
CA GLU A 486 5.83 27.76 -7.58
C GLU A 486 6.03 27.36 -6.12
N THR A 487 7.28 27.18 -5.69
CA THR A 487 7.62 26.76 -4.32
C THR A 487 8.21 27.94 -3.57
N SER A 488 7.45 28.48 -2.60
CA SER A 488 7.86 29.61 -1.76
C SER A 488 8.60 29.17 -0.49
N LEU A 489 8.30 27.96 0.02
CA LEU A 489 8.97 27.33 1.16
C LEU A 489 9.17 25.84 0.88
N ILE A 490 10.22 25.23 1.44
CA ILE A 490 10.35 23.77 1.42
C ILE A 490 9.29 23.11 2.34
N PRO A 491 8.88 21.85 2.12
CA PRO A 491 7.81 21.22 2.90
C PRO A 491 8.04 21.23 4.42
N ARG A 492 9.31 21.13 4.86
CA ARG A 492 9.71 21.23 6.27
C ARG A 492 9.39 22.60 6.88
N ASP A 493 9.81 23.67 6.21
CA ASP A 493 9.65 25.04 6.73
C ASP A 493 8.18 25.45 6.68
N ALA A 494 7.48 25.06 5.62
CA ALA A 494 6.03 25.20 5.53
C ALA A 494 5.27 24.37 6.58
N PHE A 495 5.79 23.24 7.06
CA PHE A 495 5.20 22.48 8.15
C PHE A 495 5.39 23.17 9.51
N PHE A 496 6.58 23.70 9.79
CA PHE A 496 6.91 24.35 11.06
C PHE A 496 6.57 25.86 11.14
N SER A 497 6.19 26.49 10.02
CA SER A 497 5.75 27.90 9.97
C SER A 497 4.54 28.19 10.86
N GLY A 498 4.43 29.44 11.32
CA GLY A 498 3.16 29.98 11.82
C GLY A 498 2.12 29.99 10.70
N LYS A 499 0.84 29.77 11.03
CA LYS A 499 -0.24 29.57 10.05
C LYS A 499 -1.51 30.34 10.42
N ARG A 500 -2.37 30.57 9.42
CA ARG A 500 -3.70 31.19 9.56
C ARG A 500 -4.72 30.52 8.63
N ARG A 501 -5.99 30.50 9.03
CA ARG A 501 -7.11 30.10 8.15
C ARG A 501 -7.59 31.31 7.36
N VAL A 502 -7.81 31.14 6.06
CA VAL A 502 -8.46 32.11 5.15
C VAL A 502 -9.66 31.44 4.46
N SER A 503 -10.59 32.22 3.90
CA SER A 503 -11.60 31.68 3.00
C SER A 503 -10.96 31.28 1.67
N ILE A 504 -11.58 30.37 0.92
CA ILE A 504 -10.98 29.83 -0.31
C ILE A 504 -10.66 30.92 -1.35
N GLU A 505 -11.48 31.95 -1.49
CA GLU A 505 -11.27 33.06 -2.44
C GLU A 505 -10.05 33.91 -2.04
N LYS A 506 -9.72 33.94 -0.74
CA LYS A 506 -8.56 34.63 -0.17
C LYS A 506 -7.31 33.76 -0.07
N SER A 507 -7.38 32.49 -0.50
CA SER A 507 -6.23 31.59 -0.52
C SER A 507 -5.39 31.70 -1.80
N LEU A 508 -5.94 32.26 -2.87
CA LEU A 508 -5.25 32.38 -4.17
C LEU A 508 -4.00 33.27 -4.07
N GLY A 509 -2.84 32.72 -4.41
CA GLY A 509 -1.54 33.41 -4.30
C GLY A 509 -0.91 33.38 -2.91
N GLU A 510 -1.55 32.76 -1.91
CA GLU A 510 -0.97 32.52 -0.59
C GLU A 510 -0.11 31.24 -0.59
N VAL A 511 0.84 31.14 0.33
CA VAL A 511 1.67 29.94 0.50
C VAL A 511 0.90 28.86 1.26
N CYS A 512 0.71 27.68 0.68
CA CYS A 512 -0.09 26.61 1.26
C CYS A 512 0.48 26.12 2.60
N GLY A 513 -0.38 25.90 3.59
CA GLY A 513 -0.02 25.34 4.89
C GLY A 513 -0.52 23.90 5.12
N GLU A 514 -1.13 23.28 4.11
CA GLU A 514 -1.84 21.99 4.19
C GLU A 514 -1.42 21.04 3.07
N LEU A 515 -1.55 19.72 3.31
CA LEU A 515 -1.26 18.68 2.32
C LEU A 515 -2.58 18.14 1.76
N ILE A 516 -3.13 18.80 0.74
CA ILE A 516 -4.50 18.56 0.27
C ILE A 516 -4.51 17.54 -0.87
N CYS A 517 -5.23 16.44 -0.67
CA CYS A 517 -5.30 15.30 -1.59
C CYS A 517 -6.76 14.92 -1.85
N PRO A 518 -7.25 14.83 -3.10
CA PRO A 518 -8.48 14.11 -3.41
C PRO A 518 -8.27 12.60 -3.20
N TYR A 519 -9.28 11.94 -2.65
CA TYR A 519 -9.26 10.51 -2.35
C TYR A 519 -10.52 9.81 -2.92
N PRO A 520 -10.35 8.64 -3.56
CA PRO A 520 -9.07 8.01 -3.94
C PRO A 520 -8.39 8.77 -5.11
N PRO A 521 -7.10 8.53 -5.42
CA PRO A 521 -6.13 7.66 -4.74
C PRO A 521 -5.37 8.31 -3.57
N GLY A 522 -5.55 9.62 -3.30
CA GLY A 522 -4.80 10.32 -2.24
C GLY A 522 -3.46 10.93 -2.68
N ILE A 523 -3.32 11.28 -3.96
CA ILE A 523 -2.16 12.00 -4.48
C ILE A 523 -2.25 13.49 -4.07
N PRO A 524 -1.15 14.14 -3.61
CA PRO A 524 -1.15 15.57 -3.31
C PRO A 524 -1.47 16.45 -4.52
N VAL A 525 -2.52 17.27 -4.41
CA VAL A 525 -2.75 18.39 -5.33
C VAL A 525 -2.01 19.62 -4.84
N MET A 526 -2.11 19.93 -3.54
CA MET A 526 -1.34 21.00 -2.89
C MET A 526 -0.39 20.41 -1.85
N VAL A 527 0.87 20.83 -1.87
CA VAL A 527 1.88 20.50 -0.87
C VAL A 527 2.19 21.76 -0.03
N PRO A 528 2.40 21.65 1.31
CA PRO A 528 2.81 22.79 2.12
C PRO A 528 4.05 23.46 1.55
N GLY A 529 3.99 24.78 1.38
CA GLY A 529 5.10 25.59 0.84
C GLY A 529 5.00 25.94 -0.64
N GLU A 530 4.10 25.29 -1.39
CA GLU A 530 3.73 25.70 -2.75
C GLU A 530 2.78 26.92 -2.70
N THR A 531 2.88 27.83 -3.68
CA THR A 531 1.90 28.91 -3.88
C THR A 531 0.57 28.32 -4.35
N ILE A 532 -0.54 28.69 -3.71
CA ILE A 532 -1.88 28.22 -4.07
C ILE A 532 -2.29 28.83 -5.42
N THR A 533 -2.31 28.01 -6.47
CA THR A 533 -2.73 28.42 -7.82
C THR A 533 -4.22 28.22 -8.05
N LYS A 534 -4.80 29.03 -8.95
CA LYS A 534 -6.22 28.90 -9.33
C LYS A 534 -6.52 27.52 -9.94
N LYS A 535 -5.61 26.99 -10.77
CA LYS A 535 -5.74 25.67 -11.42
C LYS A 535 -5.87 24.54 -10.39
N ALA A 536 -5.15 24.61 -9.27
CA ALA A 536 -5.26 23.63 -8.18
C ALA A 536 -6.58 23.77 -7.40
N LEU A 537 -7.04 25.00 -7.13
CA LEU A 537 -8.34 25.27 -6.49
C LEU A 537 -9.52 24.82 -7.35
N ASP A 538 -9.57 25.25 -8.61
CA ASP A 538 -10.64 24.92 -9.56
C ASP A 538 -10.76 23.38 -9.72
N TYR A 539 -9.63 22.65 -9.79
CA TYR A 539 -9.61 21.18 -9.83
C TYR A 539 -10.14 20.54 -8.55
N LEU A 540 -9.69 20.97 -7.36
CA LEU A 540 -10.16 20.41 -6.09
C LEU A 540 -11.66 20.60 -5.87
N LEU A 541 -12.20 21.74 -6.32
CA LEU A 541 -13.64 22.01 -6.30
C LEU A 541 -14.41 21.11 -7.30
N ASP A 542 -13.89 20.92 -8.51
CA ASP A 542 -14.47 20.07 -9.54
C ASP A 542 -14.52 18.59 -9.13
N VAL A 543 -13.40 17.98 -8.71
CA VAL A 543 -13.39 16.56 -8.32
C VAL A 543 -14.26 16.29 -7.09
N ARG A 544 -14.32 17.23 -6.14
CA ARG A 544 -15.25 17.15 -5.00
C ARG A 544 -16.71 17.24 -5.45
N SER A 545 -17.03 18.08 -6.45
CA SER A 545 -18.39 18.15 -7.02
C SER A 545 -18.82 16.85 -7.72
N LYS A 546 -17.85 16.04 -8.14
CA LYS A 546 -18.01 14.70 -8.71
C LYS A 546 -17.98 13.56 -7.68
N GLY A 547 -17.90 13.88 -6.38
CA GLY A 547 -17.97 12.91 -5.28
C GLY A 547 -16.64 12.53 -4.63
N ALA A 548 -15.50 13.03 -5.09
CA ALA A 548 -14.20 12.73 -4.47
C ALA A 548 -14.10 13.30 -3.05
N VAL A 549 -13.56 12.51 -2.11
CA VAL A 549 -13.36 12.93 -0.71
C VAL A 549 -12.09 13.76 -0.62
N ILE A 550 -12.16 14.98 -0.10
CA ILE A 550 -10.97 15.80 0.13
C ILE A 550 -10.35 15.43 1.48
N SER A 551 -9.09 14.97 1.44
CA SER A 551 -8.28 14.57 2.59
C SER A 551 -7.15 15.58 2.84
N GLY A 552 -6.69 15.66 4.09
CA GLY A 552 -5.57 16.51 4.52
C GLY A 552 -5.86 18.01 4.63
N ALA A 553 -6.94 18.51 4.01
CA ALA A 553 -7.50 19.84 4.32
C ALA A 553 -8.20 19.82 5.69
N SER A 554 -7.98 20.85 6.51
CA SER A 554 -8.69 21.04 7.78
C SER A 554 -10.14 21.51 7.64
N ASP A 555 -10.58 21.76 6.40
CA ASP A 555 -11.97 21.97 5.99
C ASP A 555 -12.22 21.14 4.71
N PRO A 556 -12.80 19.92 4.84
CA PRO A 556 -13.10 19.07 3.68
C PRO A 556 -14.13 19.67 2.70
N HIS A 557 -14.90 20.67 3.13
CA HIS A 557 -15.80 21.43 2.27
C HIS A 557 -15.11 22.60 1.55
N LEU A 558 -13.79 22.77 1.71
CA LEU A 558 -12.94 23.81 1.12
C LEU A 558 -13.63 25.18 1.03
N SER A 559 -14.36 25.56 2.09
CA SER A 559 -14.83 26.94 2.26
C SER A 559 -13.72 27.82 2.81
N SER A 560 -12.72 27.17 3.42
CA SER A 560 -11.51 27.75 3.97
C SER A 560 -10.30 26.82 3.76
N ILE A 561 -9.11 27.42 3.75
CA ILE A 561 -7.81 26.73 3.65
C ILE A 561 -6.86 27.35 4.69
N VAL A 562 -5.92 26.56 5.22
CA VAL A 562 -4.86 27.06 6.10
C VAL A 562 -3.60 27.36 5.28
N VAL A 563 -3.08 28.57 5.45
CA VAL A 563 -1.93 29.12 4.73
C VAL A 563 -0.82 29.50 5.71
N CYS A 564 0.42 29.54 5.22
CA CYS A 564 1.57 30.00 6.00
C CYS A 564 1.48 31.51 6.27
N ASN A 565 1.99 31.93 7.42
CA ASN A 565 2.31 33.32 7.69
C ASN A 565 3.71 33.59 7.13
N MET A 566 3.76 34.35 6.04
CA MET A 566 4.98 34.92 5.44
C MET A 566 5.28 36.29 6.06
#